data_AF-A0A932XYF8-F1
#
_entry.id   AF-A0A932XYF8-F1
#
_cell.length_a   1.000
_cell.length_b   1.000
_cell.length_c   1.000
_cell.angle_alpha   90.00
_cell.angle_beta   90.00
_cell.angle_gamma   90.00
#
_symmetry.space_group_name_H-M   'P 1'
#
loop_
_entity.id
_entity.type
_entity.pdbx_description
1 polymer ?
#
loop_
_entity_poly.entity_id
_entity_poly.type
_entity_poly.pdbx_seq_one_letter_code
_entity_poly.pdbx_strand_id
1 'polypeptide(L)'
;MTEPGAEIPREGSCFPVTKEVAGQVLAEIAHNPRGTLPAELEKISNGDDTDLAQLLWSMFREDPKSEGVLWGGTFAYMILKRQSAERGSELPLLPEGHGEVIFRDSQDAVRGDEKLGQFAGHRLDEISHSDPEFVGALREMTKYSIDQDFIQYGAIVVYTAYKSLSTGRSLSQKLGL
;
A
#
# COMPACT_ATOMS: atom_id res chain seq x y z
N MET A 1 -32.28 22.20 3.30
CA MET A 1 -31.16 22.56 4.18
C MET A 1 -30.25 21.35 4.16
N THR A 2 -29.20 21.39 3.35
CA THR A 2 -28.23 20.31 3.20
C THR A 2 -27.22 20.47 4.32
N GLU A 3 -27.05 19.43 5.14
CA GLU A 3 -26.02 19.44 6.19
C GLU A 3 -24.64 19.62 5.57
N PRO A 4 -23.75 20.43 6.17
CA PRO A 4 -22.39 20.58 5.70
C PRO A 4 -21.68 19.24 5.90
N GLY A 5 -21.16 18.69 4.80
CA GLY A 5 -20.41 17.43 4.80
C GLY A 5 -19.34 17.48 5.89
N ALA A 6 -19.38 16.48 6.76
CA ALA A 6 -18.40 16.32 7.82
C ALA A 6 -17.00 16.43 7.20
N GLU A 7 -16.27 17.50 7.54
CA GLU A 7 -14.84 17.57 7.27
C GLU A 7 -14.21 16.41 8.03
N ILE A 8 -13.84 15.36 7.30
CA ILE A 8 -12.99 14.29 7.82
C ILE A 8 -11.76 15.02 8.39
N PRO A 9 -11.47 14.87 9.70
CA PRO A 9 -10.29 15.49 10.29
C PRO A 9 -9.09 15.12 9.42
N ARG A 10 -8.37 16.12 8.90
CA ARG A 10 -7.13 15.88 8.17
C ARG A 10 -6.06 15.48 9.17
N GLU A 11 -6.17 14.26 9.68
CA GLU A 11 -5.10 13.58 10.39
C GLU A 11 -3.89 13.47 9.46
N GLY A 12 -2.69 13.53 10.06
CA GLY A 12 -1.42 13.69 9.36
C GLY A 12 -1.28 12.73 8.18
N SER A 13 -1.27 13.28 6.97
CA SER A 13 -1.03 12.53 5.74
C SER A 13 0.27 11.76 5.86
N CYS A 14 0.24 10.44 5.62
CA CYS A 14 1.43 9.59 5.47
C CYS A 14 2.18 9.82 4.16
N PHE A 15 1.80 10.84 3.38
CA PHE A 15 2.43 11.25 2.14
C PHE A 15 2.88 12.72 2.17
N PRO A 16 4.02 13.06 1.53
CA PRO A 16 5.01 12.13 0.96
C PRO A 16 5.86 11.45 2.05
N VAL A 17 6.46 10.30 1.71
CA VAL A 17 7.39 9.54 2.56
C VAL A 17 8.76 10.23 2.61
N THR A 18 9.38 10.25 3.78
CA THR A 18 10.74 10.77 3.99
C THR A 18 11.79 9.68 3.75
N LYS A 19 13.00 10.11 3.36
CA LYS A 19 14.15 9.21 3.19
C LYS A 19 14.52 8.52 4.49
N GLU A 20 14.37 9.23 5.61
CA GLU A 20 14.63 8.74 6.96
C GLU A 20 13.70 7.57 7.30
N VAL A 21 12.38 7.71 7.07
CA VAL A 21 11.40 6.64 7.32
C VAL A 21 11.64 5.44 6.41
N ALA A 22 11.84 5.69 5.11
CA ALA A 22 12.17 4.64 4.15
C ALA A 22 13.42 3.85 4.57
N GLY A 23 14.48 4.55 4.97
CA GLY A 23 15.73 3.96 5.44
C GLY A 23 15.60 3.15 6.72
N GLN A 24 14.78 3.60 7.68
CA GLN A 24 14.53 2.88 8.93
C GLN A 24 13.83 1.54 8.68
N VAL A 25 12.78 1.53 7.85
CA VAL A 25 12.04 0.29 7.55
C VAL A 25 12.93 -0.70 6.77
N LEU A 26 13.71 -0.21 5.80
CA LEU A 26 14.68 -1.05 5.09
C LEU A 26 15.72 -1.64 6.05
N ALA A 27 16.23 -0.85 6.99
CA ALA A 27 17.19 -1.33 7.99
C ALA A 27 16.58 -2.40 8.92
N GLU A 28 15.32 -2.23 9.32
CA GLU A 28 14.58 -3.20 10.15
C GLU A 28 14.43 -4.55 9.42
N ILE A 29 14.12 -4.53 8.14
CA ILE A 29 14.02 -5.74 7.31
C ILE A 29 15.40 -6.34 7.07
N ALA A 30 16.41 -5.53 6.76
CA ALA A 30 17.78 -6.01 6.56
C ALA A 30 18.35 -6.69 7.82
N HIS A 31 17.97 -6.22 9.00
CA HIS A 31 18.37 -6.81 10.28
C HIS A 31 17.73 -8.19 10.52
N ASN A 32 16.48 -8.39 10.10
CA ASN A 32 15.78 -9.68 10.22
C ASN A 32 14.96 -10.02 8.96
N PRO A 33 15.62 -10.42 7.85
CA PRO A 33 14.98 -10.54 6.54
C PRO A 33 13.86 -11.58 6.46
N ARG A 34 13.90 -12.58 7.34
CA ARG A 34 12.93 -13.69 7.37
C ARG A 34 11.87 -13.55 8.45
N GLY A 35 11.99 -12.57 9.35
CA GLY A 35 11.10 -12.45 10.50
C GLY A 35 10.32 -11.16 10.54
N THR A 36 10.87 -10.04 10.04
CA THR A 36 10.22 -8.72 10.14
C THR A 36 8.88 -8.70 9.39
N LEU A 37 8.86 -9.09 8.12
CA LEU A 37 7.64 -9.06 7.32
C LEU A 37 6.59 -10.08 7.78
N PRO A 38 6.92 -11.36 8.07
CA PRO A 38 5.94 -12.30 8.62
C PRO A 38 5.34 -11.84 9.94
N ALA A 39 6.16 -11.31 10.85
CA ALA A 39 5.67 -10.82 12.14
C ALA A 39 4.74 -9.62 11.99
N GLU A 40 5.02 -8.69 11.07
CA GLU A 40 4.11 -7.58 10.83
C GLU A 40 2.83 -8.03 10.10
N LEU A 41 2.91 -8.99 9.17
CA LEU A 41 1.73 -9.58 8.53
C LEU A 41 0.82 -10.27 9.55
N GLU A 42 1.40 -10.97 10.53
CA GLU A 42 0.64 -11.57 11.64
C GLU A 42 -0.07 -10.51 12.48
N LYS A 43 0.60 -9.40 12.80
CA LYS A 43 -0.03 -8.27 13.52
C LYS A 43 -1.16 -7.64 12.71
N ILE A 44 -0.99 -7.47 11.39
CA ILE A 44 -2.05 -6.96 10.50
C ILE A 44 -3.23 -7.92 10.53
N SER A 45 -2.98 -9.22 10.40
CA SER A 45 -4.03 -10.25 10.34
C SER A 45 -4.82 -10.39 11.65
N ASN A 46 -4.18 -10.09 12.78
CA ASN A 46 -4.79 -10.16 14.12
C ASN A 46 -5.20 -8.78 14.68
N GLY A 47 -5.00 -7.71 13.91
CA GLY A 47 -5.21 -6.33 14.35
C GLY A 47 -6.60 -5.80 14.00
N ASP A 48 -6.80 -4.51 14.31
CA ASP A 48 -8.08 -3.82 14.10
C ASP A 48 -8.32 -3.38 12.64
N ASP A 49 -7.29 -3.34 11.79
CA ASP A 49 -7.40 -3.00 10.37
C ASP A 49 -7.82 -4.22 9.54
N THR A 50 -9.06 -4.66 9.77
CA THR A 50 -9.64 -5.83 9.11
C THR A 50 -9.67 -5.70 7.59
N ASP A 51 -9.84 -4.49 7.06
CA ASP A 51 -9.88 -4.23 5.63
C ASP A 51 -8.50 -4.32 4.98
N LEU A 52 -7.43 -3.87 5.63
CA LEU A 52 -6.08 -4.12 5.15
C LEU A 52 -5.78 -5.62 5.12
N ALA A 53 -6.14 -6.35 6.18
CA ALA A 53 -5.96 -7.80 6.21
C ALA A 53 -6.72 -8.47 5.07
N GLN A 54 -8.00 -8.13 4.88
CA GLN A 54 -8.82 -8.64 3.79
C GLN A 54 -8.23 -8.31 2.41
N LEU A 55 -7.73 -7.09 2.21
CA LEU A 55 -7.06 -6.68 0.98
C LEU A 55 -5.85 -7.57 0.66
N LEU A 56 -4.94 -7.73 1.62
CA LEU A 56 -3.75 -8.58 1.47
C LEU A 56 -4.13 -10.03 1.15
N TRP A 57 -5.08 -10.60 1.89
CA TRP A 57 -5.52 -11.97 1.68
C TRP A 57 -6.29 -12.16 0.37
N SER A 58 -7.01 -11.14 -0.11
CA SER A 58 -7.70 -11.18 -1.40
C SER A 58 -6.70 -11.17 -2.55
N MET A 59 -5.66 -10.32 -2.48
CA MET A 59 -4.54 -10.35 -3.43
C MET A 59 -3.87 -11.73 -3.47
N PHE A 60 -3.60 -12.30 -2.30
CA PHE A 60 -2.94 -13.61 -2.21
C PHE A 60 -3.79 -14.77 -2.74
N ARG A 61 -5.11 -14.77 -2.50
CA ARG A 61 -6.00 -15.85 -3.00
C ARG A 61 -6.07 -15.92 -4.53
N GLU A 62 -5.90 -14.79 -5.20
CA GLU A 62 -5.94 -14.72 -6.66
C GLU A 62 -4.66 -15.26 -7.31
N ASP A 63 -3.52 -15.18 -6.62
CA ASP A 63 -2.29 -15.86 -7.04
C ASP A 63 -1.54 -16.46 -5.84
N PRO A 64 -1.99 -17.62 -5.30
CA PRO A 64 -1.48 -18.19 -4.06
C PRO A 64 -0.04 -18.67 -4.11
N LYS A 65 0.56 -18.70 -5.31
CA LYS A 65 1.95 -19.12 -5.50
C LYS A 65 2.94 -17.98 -5.24
N SER A 66 2.44 -16.75 -5.09
CA SER A 66 3.25 -15.55 -5.06
C SER A 66 3.10 -14.82 -3.73
N GLU A 67 3.78 -15.32 -2.68
CA GLU A 67 3.87 -14.63 -1.37
C GLU A 67 4.40 -13.19 -1.50
N GLY A 68 5.07 -12.87 -2.61
CA GLY A 68 5.51 -11.53 -2.97
C GLY A 68 4.42 -10.46 -2.77
N VAL A 69 3.14 -10.74 -3.09
CA VAL A 69 2.07 -9.74 -2.90
C VAL A 69 1.84 -9.39 -1.43
N LEU A 70 1.96 -10.37 -0.53
CA LEU A 70 1.86 -10.16 0.91
C LEU A 70 3.06 -9.34 1.38
N TRP A 71 4.27 -9.71 0.96
CA TRP A 71 5.51 -9.01 1.34
C TRP A 71 5.53 -7.57 0.86
N GLY A 72 5.12 -7.31 -0.37
CA GLY A 72 4.98 -5.97 -0.92
C GLY A 72 3.99 -5.13 -0.14
N GLY A 73 2.79 -5.66 0.09
CA GLY A 73 1.73 -4.93 0.80
C GLY A 73 2.10 -4.65 2.26
N THR A 74 2.66 -5.63 2.97
CA THR A 74 3.14 -5.46 4.34
C THR A 74 4.28 -4.45 4.42
N PHE A 75 5.23 -4.49 3.48
CA PHE A 75 6.32 -3.51 3.40
C PHE A 75 5.78 -2.09 3.21
N ALA A 76 4.84 -1.89 2.28
CA ALA A 76 4.22 -0.59 2.07
C ALA A 76 3.52 -0.10 3.33
N TYR A 77 2.73 -0.95 4.00
CA TYR A 77 2.07 -0.62 5.26
C TYR A 77 3.07 -0.20 6.35
N MET A 78 4.19 -0.92 6.51
CA MET A 78 5.23 -0.55 7.48
C MET A 78 5.77 0.86 7.26
N ILE A 79 6.06 1.22 6.00
CA ILE A 79 6.52 2.57 5.64
C ILE A 79 5.46 3.62 6.02
N LEU A 80 4.21 3.41 5.60
CA LEU A 80 3.14 4.38 5.83
C LEU A 80 2.83 4.56 7.31
N LYS A 81 2.78 3.45 8.07
CA LYS A 81 2.58 3.46 9.53
C LYS A 81 3.69 4.23 10.24
N ARG A 82 4.93 4.05 9.81
CA ARG A 82 6.09 4.77 10.38
C ARG A 82 6.06 6.25 10.01
N GLN A 83 5.68 6.58 8.78
CA GLN A 83 5.54 7.96 8.33
C GLN A 83 4.44 8.72 9.08
N SER A 84 3.29 8.09 9.33
CA SER A 84 2.25 8.68 10.18
C SER A 84 2.76 8.92 11.59
N ALA A 85 3.42 7.93 12.20
CA ALA A 85 3.95 8.05 13.55
C ALA A 85 4.99 9.19 13.68
N GLU A 86 5.89 9.35 12.68
CA GLU A 86 6.85 10.46 12.64
C GLU A 86 6.15 11.84 12.61
N ARG A 87 4.98 11.91 11.99
CA ARG A 87 4.14 13.12 11.92
C ARG A 87 3.25 13.30 13.16
N GLY A 88 3.36 12.43 14.15
CA GLY A 88 2.59 12.48 15.39
C GLY A 88 1.12 12.07 15.23
N SER A 89 0.80 11.27 14.20
CA SER A 89 -0.54 10.73 13.97
C SER A 89 -0.52 9.20 13.83
N GLU A 90 -1.67 8.58 14.03
CA GLU A 90 -1.86 7.19 13.66
C GLU A 90 -2.13 7.07 12.15
N LEU A 91 -1.87 5.90 11.58
CA LEU A 91 -2.31 5.62 10.22
C LEU A 91 -3.80 5.29 10.28
N PRO A 92 -4.67 6.01 9.55
CA PRO A 92 -6.11 5.78 9.61
C PRO A 92 -6.44 4.39 9.08
N LEU A 93 -7.40 3.70 9.68
CA LEU A 93 -7.86 2.40 9.20
C LEU A 93 -8.51 2.53 7.81
N LEU A 94 -8.41 1.49 6.99
CA LEU A 94 -9.16 1.44 5.74
C LEU A 94 -10.67 1.32 6.05
N PRO A 95 -11.54 2.11 5.40
CA PRO A 95 -12.99 1.94 5.51
C PRO A 95 -13.44 0.58 4.98
N GLU A 96 -14.53 0.05 5.52
CA GLU A 96 -15.10 -1.24 5.10
C GLU A 96 -15.35 -1.28 3.58
N GLY A 97 -14.82 -2.33 2.94
CA GLY A 97 -14.94 -2.57 1.50
C GLY A 97 -14.05 -1.68 0.63
N HIS A 98 -13.36 -0.69 1.19
CA HIS A 98 -12.47 0.20 0.43
C HIS A 98 -11.29 -0.56 -0.17
N GLY A 99 -10.70 -1.48 0.60
CA GLY A 99 -9.62 -2.34 0.12
C GLY A 99 -10.06 -3.19 -1.08
N GLU A 100 -11.28 -3.75 -1.04
CA GLU A 100 -11.82 -4.56 -2.12
C GLU A 100 -12.01 -3.76 -3.42
N VAL A 101 -12.49 -2.51 -3.34
CA VAL A 101 -12.63 -1.64 -4.52
C VAL A 101 -11.28 -1.36 -5.16
N ILE A 102 -10.28 -0.97 -4.36
CA ILE A 102 -8.91 -0.71 -4.85
C ILE A 102 -8.29 -1.97 -5.46
N PHE A 103 -8.55 -3.13 -4.85
CA PHE A 103 -8.08 -4.40 -5.37
C PHE A 103 -8.70 -4.72 -6.74
N ARG A 104 -10.02 -4.63 -6.87
CA ARG A 104 -10.73 -4.90 -8.14
C ARG A 104 -10.25 -3.99 -9.25
N ASP A 105 -10.13 -2.69 -8.99
CA ASP A 105 -9.60 -1.72 -9.97
C ASP A 105 -8.19 -2.08 -10.44
N SER A 106 -7.33 -2.51 -9.50
CA SER A 106 -5.97 -2.94 -9.81
C SER A 106 -5.97 -4.27 -10.59
N GLN A 107 -6.89 -5.17 -10.27
CA GLN A 107 -7.02 -6.46 -10.94
C GLN A 107 -7.54 -6.32 -12.37
N ASP A 108 -8.52 -5.46 -12.60
CA ASP A 108 -9.08 -5.18 -13.92
C ASP A 108 -8.01 -4.57 -14.83
N ALA A 109 -7.15 -3.70 -14.29
CA ALA A 109 -6.02 -3.16 -15.04
C ALA A 109 -5.02 -4.25 -15.47
N VAL A 110 -4.70 -5.20 -14.58
CA VAL A 110 -3.78 -6.32 -14.87
C VAL A 110 -4.41 -7.41 -15.76
N ARG A 111 -5.73 -7.63 -15.69
CA ARG A 111 -6.43 -8.63 -16.50
C ARG A 111 -6.80 -8.14 -17.89
N GLY A 112 -6.90 -6.83 -18.08
CA GLY A 112 -7.17 -6.20 -19.37
C GLY A 112 -5.97 -6.26 -20.32
N ASP A 113 -5.40 -5.09 -20.61
CA ASP A 113 -4.38 -4.91 -21.67
C ASP A 113 -2.93 -4.97 -21.16
N GLU A 114 -2.70 -4.97 -19.85
CA GLU A 114 -1.35 -4.86 -19.26
C GLU A 114 -0.90 -6.15 -18.57
N LYS A 115 0.33 -6.58 -18.82
CA LYS A 115 0.96 -7.60 -17.97
C LYS A 115 1.27 -7.01 -16.59
N LEU A 116 1.30 -7.85 -15.54
CA LEU A 116 1.62 -7.42 -14.17
C LEU A 116 2.86 -6.50 -14.08
N GLY A 117 3.97 -6.87 -14.73
CA GLY A 117 5.19 -6.05 -14.74
C GLY A 117 5.03 -4.69 -15.47
N GLN A 118 4.16 -4.60 -16.48
CA GLN A 118 3.84 -3.33 -17.16
C GLN A 118 3.00 -2.43 -16.25
N PHE A 119 1.97 -2.99 -15.63
CA PHE A 119 1.17 -2.30 -14.62
C PHE A 119 2.04 -1.77 -13.48
N ALA A 120 2.90 -2.63 -12.92
CA ALA A 120 3.81 -2.26 -11.84
C ALA A 120 4.77 -1.15 -12.27
N GLY A 121 5.39 -1.27 -13.45
CA GLY A 121 6.27 -0.24 -14.00
C GLY A 121 5.57 1.12 -14.14
N HIS A 122 4.40 1.15 -14.79
CA HIS A 122 3.64 2.38 -15.01
C HIS A 122 3.22 3.04 -13.68
N ARG A 123 2.69 2.26 -12.74
CA ARG A 123 2.29 2.78 -11.42
C ARG A 123 3.46 3.27 -10.58
N LEU A 124 4.61 2.60 -10.63
CA LEU A 124 5.80 3.08 -9.94
C LEU A 124 6.31 4.39 -10.52
N ASP A 125 6.26 4.55 -11.84
CA ASP A 125 6.62 5.81 -12.48
C ASP A 125 5.65 6.92 -12.04
N GLU A 126 4.34 6.70 -12.04
CA GLU A 126 3.36 7.67 -11.52
C GLU A 126 3.63 8.03 -10.05
N ILE A 127 3.85 7.04 -9.19
CA ILE A 127 4.11 7.27 -7.76
C ILE A 127 5.41 8.06 -7.58
N SER A 128 6.46 7.76 -8.36
CA SER A 128 7.78 8.38 -8.22
C SER A 128 7.78 9.90 -8.41
N HIS A 129 6.82 10.44 -9.17
CA HIS A 129 6.64 11.88 -9.33
C HIS A 129 6.17 12.58 -8.04
N SER A 130 5.47 11.84 -7.18
CA SER A 130 4.87 12.38 -5.95
C SER A 130 5.53 11.87 -4.68
N ASP A 131 6.19 10.72 -4.74
CA ASP A 131 6.75 10.00 -3.60
C ASP A 131 7.97 9.17 -4.02
N PRO A 132 9.08 9.84 -4.41
CA PRO A 132 10.26 9.17 -4.93
C PRO A 132 10.96 8.28 -3.89
N GLU A 133 10.88 8.63 -2.60
CA GLU A 133 11.53 7.87 -1.53
C GLU A 133 10.83 6.53 -1.28
N PHE A 134 9.50 6.49 -1.34
CA PHE A 134 8.75 5.23 -1.31
C PHE A 134 9.16 4.30 -2.46
N VAL A 135 9.21 4.83 -3.69
CA VAL A 135 9.60 4.05 -4.88
C VAL A 135 11.05 3.59 -4.80
N GLY A 136 11.94 4.46 -4.32
CA GLY A 136 13.34 4.12 -4.06
C GLY A 136 13.48 2.96 -3.08
N ALA A 137 12.73 2.99 -1.98
CA ALA A 137 12.75 1.94 -0.98
C ALA A 137 12.24 0.61 -1.52
N LEU A 138 11.14 0.63 -2.26
CA LEU A 138 10.56 -0.56 -2.88
C LEU A 138 11.48 -1.18 -3.94
N ARG A 139 12.18 -0.34 -4.74
CA ARG A 139 13.18 -0.82 -5.70
C ARG A 139 14.36 -1.48 -4.98
N GLU A 140 14.82 -0.93 -3.86
CA GLU A 140 15.90 -1.55 -3.09
C GLU A 140 15.46 -2.87 -2.46
N MET A 141 14.25 -2.94 -1.90
CA MET A 141 13.66 -4.17 -1.37
C MET A 141 13.58 -5.30 -2.42
N THR A 142 13.28 -4.95 -3.67
CA THR A 142 12.99 -5.94 -4.73
C THR A 142 14.18 -6.34 -5.59
N LYS A 143 15.32 -5.64 -5.46
CA LYS A 143 16.50 -5.75 -6.32
C LYS A 143 17.05 -7.17 -6.54
N TYR A 144 16.80 -8.09 -5.61
CA TYR A 144 17.30 -9.47 -5.66
C TYR A 144 16.18 -10.53 -5.54
N SER A 145 14.92 -10.12 -5.66
CA SER A 145 13.79 -11.03 -5.54
C SER A 145 13.35 -11.57 -6.90
N ILE A 146 13.14 -12.89 -6.97
CA ILE A 146 12.55 -13.55 -8.14
C ILE A 146 11.07 -13.17 -8.34
N ASP A 147 10.40 -12.71 -7.28
CA ASP A 147 8.99 -12.29 -7.28
C ASP A 147 8.83 -10.77 -7.29
N GLN A 148 9.79 -10.06 -7.90
CA GLN A 148 9.84 -8.60 -7.91
C GLN A 148 8.49 -7.97 -8.34
N ASP A 149 7.88 -8.43 -9.43
CA ASP A 149 6.62 -7.87 -9.94
C ASP A 149 5.46 -8.03 -8.94
N PHE A 150 5.40 -9.15 -8.23
CA PHE A 150 4.38 -9.40 -7.21
C PHE A 150 4.61 -8.56 -5.95
N ILE A 151 5.86 -8.38 -5.53
CA ILE A 151 6.20 -7.47 -4.42
C ILE A 151 5.84 -6.03 -4.79
N GLN A 152 6.17 -5.60 -6.01
CA GLN A 152 5.81 -4.27 -6.47
C GLN A 152 4.29 -4.09 -6.53
N TYR A 153 3.57 -5.08 -7.07
CA TYR A 153 2.12 -5.07 -7.13
C TYR A 153 1.47 -4.93 -5.75
N GLY A 154 1.83 -5.80 -4.79
CA GLY A 154 1.28 -5.73 -3.44
C GLY A 154 1.54 -4.38 -2.76
N ALA A 155 2.74 -3.84 -2.94
CA ALA A 155 3.11 -2.54 -2.40
C ALA A 155 2.31 -1.39 -3.04
N ILE A 156 2.14 -1.41 -4.36
CA ILE A 156 1.35 -0.40 -5.10
C ILE A 156 -0.10 -0.39 -4.66
N VAL A 157 -0.73 -1.57 -4.52
CA VAL A 157 -2.14 -1.68 -4.15
C VAL A 157 -2.38 -1.10 -2.76
N VAL A 158 -1.57 -1.48 -1.76
CA VAL A 158 -1.67 -0.95 -0.39
C VAL A 158 -1.36 0.54 -0.35
N TYR A 159 -0.30 0.99 -1.03
CA TYR A 159 0.03 2.42 -1.14
C TYR A 159 -1.14 3.23 -1.70
N THR A 160 -1.76 2.73 -2.77
CA THR A 160 -2.89 3.40 -3.43
C THR A 160 -4.12 3.44 -2.53
N ALA A 161 -4.39 2.38 -1.78
CA ALA A 161 -5.49 2.33 -0.82
C ALA A 161 -5.39 3.45 0.20
N TYR A 162 -4.25 3.59 0.90
CA TYR A 162 -4.06 4.66 1.88
C TYR A 162 -3.93 6.06 1.25
N LYS A 163 -3.31 6.18 0.07
CA LYS A 163 -3.20 7.47 -0.62
C LYS A 163 -4.56 8.03 -1.01
N SER A 164 -5.49 7.17 -1.44
CA SER A 164 -6.83 7.61 -1.78
C SER A 164 -7.57 8.26 -0.61
N LEU A 165 -7.36 7.78 0.63
CA LEU A 165 -7.91 8.40 1.85
C LEU A 165 -7.40 9.83 2.04
N SER A 166 -6.09 10.04 1.87
CA SER A 166 -5.45 11.35 2.07
C SER A 166 -5.89 12.42 1.04
N THR A 167 -6.28 11.99 -0.16
CA THR A 167 -6.65 12.90 -1.25
C THR A 167 -8.11 13.32 -1.24
N GLY A 168 -8.93 12.79 -0.32
CA GLY A 168 -10.37 13.08 -0.24
C GLY A 168 -11.17 12.71 -1.50
N ARG A 169 -10.55 12.02 -2.47
CA ARG A 169 -11.23 11.51 -3.64
C ARG A 169 -11.95 10.25 -3.22
N SER A 170 -13.23 10.38 -2.88
CA SER A 170 -14.15 9.25 -2.99
C SER A 170 -13.97 8.66 -4.40
N LEU A 171 -13.80 7.35 -4.50
CA LEU A 171 -13.71 6.64 -5.78
C LEU A 171 -14.88 6.99 -6.73
N SER A 172 -16.03 7.37 -6.17
CA SER A 172 -17.20 7.89 -6.89
C SER A 172 -16.86 9.11 -7.77
N GLN A 173 -16.01 10.03 -7.30
CA GLN A 173 -15.60 11.21 -8.08
C GLN A 173 -14.64 10.91 -9.23
N LYS A 174 -13.90 9.78 -9.18
CA LYS A 174 -13.08 9.31 -10.31
C LYS A 174 -13.90 8.53 -11.33
N LEU A 175 -14.99 7.88 -10.91
CA LEU A 175 -15.82 7.01 -11.73
C LEU A 175 -17.00 7.71 -12.43
N GLY A 176 -17.22 9.01 -12.18
CA GLY A 176 -18.28 9.77 -12.85
C GLY A 176 -19.68 9.21 -12.58
N LEU A 177 -19.89 8.65 -11.38
CA LEU A 177 -21.21 8.25 -10.86
C LEU A 177 -21.79 9.36 -9.98
#